data_AF-A0A535V641-F1
#
_entry.id   AF-A0A535V641-F1
#
_cell.length_a   1.000
_cell.length_b   1.000
_cell.length_c   1.000
_cell.angle_alpha   90.00
_cell.angle_beta   90.00
_cell.angle_gamma   90.00
#
_symmetry.space_group_name_H-M   'P 1'
#
loop_
_entity.id
_entity.type
_entity.pdbx_description
1 polymer ?
#
loop_
_entity_poly.entity_id
_entity_poly.type
_entity_poly.pdbx_seq_one_letter_code
_entity_poly.pdbx_strand_id
1 'polypeptide(L)'
;MLLAREIERVPAEQPMFVSRLTIELMRPVGRIPLEVRSRLVRPGRRVQLVEASLWSGELEVARATALRMRTAEVAVPPADDPPPHGPPESVEAWTEGYRSGPAYHVLGVEARSPVQPGAKRGPGWTWFRLKLPVVPGEQPSGLVRICAAADFPNGISNVVEPSFITYVNPDLTIYMHRLPVDEWVLVDARTWLEAHGTG
;
A
#
# COMPACT_ATOMS: atom_id res chain seq x y z
N MET A 1 -3.42 -1.54 5.24
CA MET A 1 -3.00 -2.94 5.52
C MET A 1 -4.11 -3.80 6.14
N LEU A 2 -4.65 -3.48 7.33
CA LEU A 2 -5.68 -4.30 7.99
C LEU A 2 -6.94 -4.54 7.12
N LEU A 3 -7.41 -3.52 6.42
CA LEU A 3 -8.56 -3.62 5.50
C LEU A 3 -8.29 -4.60 4.36
N ALA A 4 -7.08 -4.58 3.78
CA ALA A 4 -6.70 -5.47 2.69
C ALA A 4 -6.63 -6.93 3.13
N ARG A 5 -6.03 -7.18 4.31
CA ARG A 5 -6.02 -8.50 4.96
C ARG A 5 -7.43 -9.02 5.19
N GLU A 6 -8.31 -8.18 5.71
CA GLU A 6 -9.70 -8.57 5.98
C GLU A 6 -10.46 -8.87 4.68
N ILE A 7 -10.24 -8.07 3.63
CA ILE A 7 -10.73 -8.35 2.29
C ILE A 7 -10.30 -9.76 1.88
N GLU A 8 -9.02 -10.11 1.83
CA GLU A 8 -8.58 -11.46 1.39
C GLU A 8 -9.26 -12.63 2.11
N ARG A 9 -9.72 -12.43 3.34
CA ARG A 9 -10.38 -13.45 4.16
C ARG A 9 -11.88 -13.61 3.90
N VAL A 10 -12.51 -12.66 3.22
CA VAL A 10 -13.94 -12.80 2.85
C VAL A 10 -14.11 -14.04 1.97
N PRO A 11 -14.92 -15.03 2.38
CA PRO A 11 -15.06 -16.29 1.68
C PRO A 11 -15.53 -16.13 0.22
N ALA A 12 -15.02 -17.01 -0.63
CA ALA A 12 -15.48 -17.16 -2.01
C ALA A 12 -15.49 -18.64 -2.39
N GLU A 13 -16.46 -19.05 -3.22
CA GLU A 13 -16.62 -20.44 -3.68
C GLU A 13 -15.47 -20.94 -4.59
N GLN A 14 -14.61 -20.03 -5.01
CA GLN A 14 -13.57 -20.24 -6.02
C GLN A 14 -12.44 -19.20 -5.81
N PRO A 15 -11.23 -19.45 -6.33
CA PRO A 15 -10.14 -18.48 -6.26
C PRO A 15 -10.49 -17.14 -6.89
N MET A 16 -10.24 -16.06 -6.14
CA MET A 16 -10.49 -14.68 -6.55
C MET A 16 -9.23 -13.84 -6.30
N PHE A 17 -8.89 -12.97 -7.25
CA PHE A 17 -7.78 -12.03 -7.17
C PHE A 17 -8.30 -10.60 -7.00
N VAL A 18 -7.71 -9.83 -6.09
CA VAL A 18 -8.04 -8.41 -5.90
C VAL A 18 -7.38 -7.60 -7.02
N SER A 19 -8.17 -7.15 -7.97
CA SER A 19 -7.72 -6.38 -9.14
C SER A 19 -7.66 -4.87 -8.89
N ARG A 20 -8.50 -4.38 -7.97
CA ARG A 20 -8.51 -2.99 -7.51
C ARG A 20 -8.84 -2.93 -6.04
N LEU A 21 -8.18 -2.04 -5.31
CA LEU A 21 -8.49 -1.69 -3.94
C LEU A 21 -8.49 -0.16 -3.82
N THR A 22 -9.62 0.42 -3.43
CA THR A 22 -9.71 1.83 -3.03
C THR A 22 -9.89 1.87 -1.53
N ILE A 23 -9.22 2.79 -0.84
CA ILE A 23 -9.27 2.99 0.60
C ILE A 23 -9.57 4.45 0.86
N GLU A 24 -10.62 4.75 1.61
CA GLU A 24 -10.94 6.09 2.08
C GLU A 24 -10.55 6.23 3.55
N LEU A 25 -9.73 7.24 3.88
CA LEU A 25 -9.30 7.59 5.23
C LEU A 25 -10.14 8.75 5.74
N MET A 26 -11.28 8.41 6.36
CA MET A 26 -12.29 9.39 6.78
C MET A 26 -11.88 10.16 8.04
N ARG A 27 -11.11 9.53 8.94
CA ARG A 27 -10.74 10.09 10.24
C ARG A 27 -9.35 9.61 10.67
N PRO A 28 -8.63 10.37 11.53
CA PRO A 28 -7.38 9.90 12.11
C PRO A 28 -7.56 8.56 12.84
N VAL A 29 -6.73 7.58 12.47
CA VAL A 29 -6.69 6.27 13.14
C VAL A 29 -5.83 6.40 14.38
N GLY A 30 -6.46 6.47 15.56
CA GLY A 30 -5.76 6.55 16.84
C GLY A 30 -4.98 5.27 17.19
N ARG A 31 -4.12 5.34 18.21
CA ARG A 31 -3.41 4.18 18.79
C ARG A 31 -4.27 3.46 19.83
N ILE A 32 -5.42 2.95 19.39
CA ILE A 32 -6.38 2.24 20.24
C ILE A 32 -6.76 0.91 19.59
N PRO A 33 -7.42 -0.02 20.30
CA PRO A 33 -7.99 -1.20 19.67
C PRO A 33 -8.93 -0.82 18.52
N LEU A 34 -8.78 -1.52 17.40
CA LEU A 34 -9.58 -1.32 16.20
C LEU A 34 -10.32 -2.59 15.85
N GLU A 35 -11.53 -2.45 15.34
CA GLU A 35 -12.30 -3.55 14.78
C GLU A 35 -12.32 -3.43 13.25
N VAL A 36 -12.17 -4.55 12.54
CA VAL A 36 -12.35 -4.59 11.09
C VAL A 36 -13.58 -5.43 10.80
N ARG A 37 -14.50 -4.88 10.02
CA ARG A 37 -15.72 -5.56 9.58
C ARG A 37 -15.71 -5.63 8.06
N SER A 38 -16.20 -6.72 7.48
CA SER A 38 -16.27 -6.85 6.03
C SER A 38 -17.61 -7.42 5.57
N ARG A 39 -17.95 -7.12 4.32
CA ARG A 39 -19.15 -7.67 3.67
C ARG A 39 -18.97 -7.79 2.17
N LEU A 40 -19.59 -8.82 1.61
CA LEU A 40 -19.73 -8.98 0.17
C LEU A 40 -20.85 -8.05 -0.31
N VAL A 41 -20.49 -6.94 -0.97
CA VAL A 41 -21.43 -5.93 -1.47
C VAL A 41 -22.12 -6.41 -2.74
N ARG A 42 -21.34 -7.03 -3.64
CA ARG A 42 -21.85 -7.62 -4.88
C ARG A 42 -21.32 -9.05 -5.02
N PRO A 43 -22.16 -10.08 -4.82
CA PRO A 43 -21.76 -11.45 -5.09
C PRO A 43 -21.61 -11.69 -6.60
N GLY A 44 -20.87 -12.74 -6.96
CA GLY A 44 -20.73 -13.13 -8.36
C GLY A 44 -19.66 -14.19 -8.59
N ARG A 45 -19.87 -15.02 -9.63
CA ARG A 45 -18.97 -16.11 -10.03
C ARG A 45 -17.81 -15.66 -10.95
N ARG A 46 -17.72 -14.38 -11.30
CA ARG A 46 -16.62 -13.86 -12.14
C ARG A 46 -16.01 -12.60 -11.54
N VAL A 47 -16.87 -11.73 -11.04
CA VAL A 47 -16.50 -10.47 -10.43
C VAL A 47 -17.28 -10.31 -9.14
N GLN A 48 -16.61 -9.84 -8.10
CA GLN A 48 -17.19 -9.52 -6.80
C GLN A 48 -16.78 -8.11 -6.38
N LEU A 49 -17.65 -7.45 -5.61
CA LEU A 49 -17.31 -6.23 -4.90
C LEU A 49 -17.37 -6.53 -3.40
N VAL A 50 -16.26 -6.30 -2.70
CA VAL A 50 -16.16 -6.50 -1.26
C VAL A 50 -15.80 -5.19 -0.59
N GLU A 51 -16.45 -4.92 0.52
CA GLU A 51 -16.15 -3.76 1.37
C GLU A 51 -15.58 -4.25 2.69
N ALA A 52 -14.60 -3.53 3.23
CA ALA A 52 -14.16 -3.66 4.60
C ALA A 52 -14.08 -2.27 5.25
N SER A 53 -14.47 -2.18 6.52
CA SER A 53 -14.50 -0.96 7.30
C SER A 53 -13.68 -1.14 8.57
N LEU A 54 -12.91 -0.10 8.90
CA LEU A 54 -12.11 0.00 10.12
C LEU A 54 -12.85 0.87 11.12
N TRP A 55 -13.02 0.37 12.33
CA TRP A 55 -13.80 1.01 13.39
C TRP A 55 -12.94 1.27 14.63
N SER A 56 -13.14 2.43 15.23
CA SER A 56 -12.55 2.90 16.48
C SER A 56 -13.69 3.10 17.47
N GLY A 57 -14.07 2.04 18.18
CA GLY A 57 -15.37 1.98 18.88
C GLY A 57 -16.51 2.10 17.87
N GLU A 58 -17.45 3.02 18.10
CA GLU A 58 -18.60 3.26 17.22
C GLU A 58 -18.29 4.14 15.99
N LEU A 59 -17.04 4.61 15.85
CA LEU A 59 -16.65 5.52 14.77
C LEU A 59 -15.95 4.75 13.65
N GLU A 60 -16.53 4.78 12.45
CA GLU A 60 -15.85 4.30 11.25
C GLU A 60 -14.73 5.28 10.86
N VAL A 61 -13.48 4.82 10.83
CA VAL A 61 -12.32 5.69 10.58
C VAL A 61 -11.73 5.53 9.19
N ALA A 62 -11.90 4.35 8.59
CA ALA A 62 -11.50 4.08 7.23
C ALA A 62 -12.40 3.03 6.60
N ARG A 63 -12.48 3.05 5.27
CA ARG A 63 -13.20 2.05 4.48
C ARG A 63 -12.33 1.64 3.31
N ALA A 64 -12.53 0.43 2.83
CA ALA A 64 -11.94 -0.05 1.60
C ALA A 64 -12.96 -0.77 0.74
N THR A 65 -12.92 -0.52 -0.55
CA THR A 65 -13.71 -1.21 -1.57
C THR A 65 -12.79 -1.97 -2.52
N ALA A 66 -12.94 -3.28 -2.59
CA ALA A 66 -12.16 -4.17 -3.45
C ALA A 66 -12.99 -4.75 -4.59
N LEU A 67 -12.46 -4.64 -5.81
CA LEU A 67 -12.94 -5.40 -6.97
C LEU A 67 -12.14 -6.70 -7.08
N ARG A 68 -12.80 -7.84 -6.91
CA ARG A 68 -12.17 -9.15 -7.11
C ARG A 68 -12.62 -9.78 -8.40
N MET A 69 -11.70 -10.46 -9.07
CA MET A 69 -11.94 -11.19 -10.31
C MET A 69 -11.55 -12.65 -10.12
N ARG A 70 -12.36 -13.57 -10.65
CA ARG A 70 -12.03 -15.00 -10.64
C ARG A 70 -10.73 -15.23 -11.42
N THR A 71 -9.82 -16.00 -10.86
CA THR A 71 -8.60 -16.42 -11.55
C THR A 71 -8.79 -17.76 -12.24
N ALA A 72 -8.06 -17.95 -13.33
CA ALA A 72 -7.89 -19.22 -14.02
C ALA A 72 -6.52 -19.21 -14.69
N GLU A 73 -5.95 -20.38 -14.96
CA GLU A 73 -4.78 -20.47 -15.82
C GLU A 73 -5.18 -20.13 -17.26
N VAL A 74 -4.50 -19.15 -17.84
CA VAL A 74 -4.74 -18.67 -19.19
C VAL A 74 -3.37 -18.46 -19.84
N ALA A 75 -3.18 -18.96 -21.06
CA ALA A 75 -1.98 -18.69 -21.82
C ALA A 75 -1.96 -17.20 -22.23
N VAL A 76 -0.90 -16.50 -21.87
CA VAL A 76 -0.64 -15.11 -22.26
C VAL A 76 0.72 -15.03 -22.97
N PRO A 77 0.90 -14.12 -23.94
CA PRO A 77 2.23 -13.86 -24.51
C PRO A 77 3.23 -13.50 -23.41
N PRO A 78 4.53 -13.84 -23.56
CA PRO A 78 5.55 -13.37 -22.64
C PRO A 78 5.58 -11.85 -22.61
N ALA A 79 5.77 -11.27 -21.42
CA ALA A 79 6.08 -9.87 -21.26
C ALA A 79 7.61 -9.73 -21.25
N ASP A 80 8.16 -8.98 -22.21
CA ASP A 80 9.60 -8.80 -22.36
C ASP A 80 10.12 -7.52 -21.66
N ASP A 81 9.30 -6.87 -20.86
CA ASP A 81 9.69 -5.63 -20.18
C ASP A 81 10.58 -5.95 -18.97
N PRO A 82 11.86 -5.52 -18.96
CA PRO A 82 12.69 -5.66 -17.78
C PRO A 82 12.12 -4.80 -16.63
N PRO A 83 12.40 -5.16 -15.37
CA PRO A 83 12.08 -4.28 -14.24
C PRO A 83 12.67 -2.88 -14.48
N PRO A 84 11.93 -1.81 -14.12
CA PRO A 84 12.36 -0.44 -14.43
C PRO A 84 13.63 -0.03 -13.68
N HIS A 85 13.92 -0.67 -12.54
CA HIS A 85 15.06 -0.39 -11.67
C HIS A 85 15.75 -1.69 -11.25
N GLY A 86 17.00 -1.58 -10.80
CA GLY A 86 17.80 -2.70 -10.30
C GLY A 86 17.20 -3.35 -9.03
N PRO A 87 17.69 -4.54 -8.64
CA PRO A 87 17.20 -5.27 -7.48
C PRO A 87 17.51 -4.54 -6.16
N PRO A 88 16.84 -4.87 -5.04
CA PRO A 88 17.04 -4.18 -3.75
C PRO A 88 18.48 -4.28 -3.22
N GLU A 89 19.27 -5.27 -3.62
CA GLU A 89 20.69 -5.42 -3.26
C GLU A 89 21.61 -4.45 -4.01
N SER A 90 21.13 -3.81 -5.08
CA SER A 90 21.93 -2.85 -5.87
C SER A 90 21.99 -1.44 -5.27
N VAL A 91 21.26 -1.19 -4.19
CA VAL A 91 21.14 0.12 -3.54
C VAL A 91 21.30 0.01 -2.02
N GLU A 92 21.69 1.11 -1.42
CA GLU A 92 21.96 1.19 0.01
C GLU A 92 20.67 1.22 0.84
N ALA A 93 20.81 0.81 2.10
CA ALA A 93 19.75 0.97 3.08
C ALA A 93 19.44 2.47 3.30
N TRP A 94 18.16 2.77 3.37
CA TRP A 94 17.66 4.06 3.84
C TRP A 94 17.71 4.05 5.36
N THR A 95 18.73 4.70 5.94
CA THR A 95 19.03 4.63 7.37
C THR A 95 18.58 5.84 8.18
N GLU A 96 18.35 6.99 7.53
CA GLU A 96 17.97 8.23 8.21
C GLU A 96 16.47 8.55 8.04
N GLY A 97 15.81 8.96 9.11
CA GLY A 97 14.41 9.39 9.06
C GLY A 97 14.32 10.92 9.15
N TYR A 98 13.38 11.54 8.44
CA TYR A 98 13.07 12.97 8.61
C TYR A 98 12.46 13.29 9.99
N ARG A 99 11.99 12.28 10.73
CA ARG A 99 11.38 12.42 12.06
C ARG A 99 12.04 11.51 13.08
N SER A 100 12.31 12.04 14.26
CA SER A 100 12.70 11.28 15.44
C SER A 100 11.49 10.59 16.08
N GLY A 101 11.64 9.34 16.50
CA GLY A 101 10.65 8.62 17.31
C GLY A 101 10.00 7.41 16.61
N PRO A 102 9.13 6.67 17.32
CA PRO A 102 8.56 5.43 16.82
C PRO A 102 7.48 5.68 15.76
N ALA A 103 7.84 5.45 14.50
CA ALA A 103 6.94 5.53 13.35
C ALA A 103 6.99 4.24 12.51
N TYR A 104 5.91 3.96 11.78
CA TYR A 104 5.79 2.79 10.91
C TYR A 104 6.97 2.66 9.94
N HIS A 105 7.30 3.75 9.23
CA HIS A 105 8.40 3.78 8.26
C HIS A 105 9.79 3.57 8.86
N VAL A 106 9.95 3.78 10.18
CA VAL A 106 11.24 3.61 10.88
C VAL A 106 11.35 2.20 11.47
N LEU A 107 10.28 1.70 12.08
CA LEU A 107 10.30 0.47 12.88
C LEU A 107 9.85 -0.76 12.09
N GLY A 108 8.79 -0.59 11.30
CA GLY A 108 8.08 -1.70 10.65
C GLY A 108 8.54 -2.01 9.24
N VAL A 109 9.38 -1.17 8.64
CA VAL A 109 9.78 -1.26 7.24
C VAL A 109 11.28 -1.12 7.10
N GLU A 110 11.87 -1.94 6.25
CA GLU A 110 13.19 -1.72 5.67
C GLU A 110 12.98 -1.05 4.31
N ALA A 111 13.69 0.05 4.09
CA ALA A 111 13.70 0.76 2.82
C ALA A 111 15.12 0.76 2.25
N ARG A 112 15.24 0.60 0.93
CA ARG A 112 16.51 0.74 0.20
C ARG A 112 16.34 1.63 -1.01
N SER A 113 17.21 2.61 -1.15
CA SER A 113 17.03 3.73 -2.09
C SER A 113 18.35 4.14 -2.73
N PRO A 114 18.35 4.53 -4.03
CA PRO A 114 19.55 5.08 -4.68
C PRO A 114 19.95 6.45 -4.11
N VAL A 115 19.04 7.14 -3.41
CA VAL A 115 19.25 8.47 -2.86
C VAL A 115 18.80 8.51 -1.41
N GLN A 116 19.62 9.10 -0.54
CA GLN A 116 19.25 9.30 0.85
C GLN A 116 18.12 10.34 0.98
N PRO A 117 17.25 10.22 1.99
CA PRO A 117 16.17 11.18 2.26
C PRO A 117 16.64 12.63 2.27
N GLY A 118 15.86 13.52 1.64
CA GLY A 118 16.14 14.95 1.61
C GLY A 118 17.27 15.38 0.67
N ALA A 119 18.09 14.45 0.17
CA ALA A 119 19.17 14.76 -0.77
C ALA A 119 18.65 15.16 -2.18
N LYS A 120 17.43 14.73 -2.53
CA LYS A 120 16.77 15.08 -3.79
C LYS A 120 15.26 15.21 -3.59
N ARG A 121 14.66 16.17 -4.32
CA ARG A 121 13.20 16.34 -4.45
C ARG A 121 12.73 15.98 -5.86
N GLY A 122 11.44 15.67 -5.99
CA GLY A 122 10.82 15.23 -7.24
C GLY A 122 10.88 13.72 -7.45
N PRO A 123 10.62 13.24 -8.67
CA PRO A 123 10.50 11.81 -8.96
C PRO A 123 11.68 10.96 -8.45
N GLY A 124 11.35 9.80 -7.91
CA GLY A 124 12.30 8.87 -7.30
C GLY A 124 11.68 7.49 -7.10
N TRP A 125 12.52 6.53 -6.72
CA TRP A 125 12.09 5.16 -6.48
C TRP A 125 12.80 4.55 -5.28
N THR A 126 12.12 3.62 -4.61
CA THR A 126 12.60 2.97 -3.39
C THR A 126 12.04 1.56 -3.28
N TRP A 127 12.85 0.63 -2.79
CA TRP A 127 12.43 -0.71 -2.41
C TRP A 127 11.97 -0.74 -0.95
N PHE A 128 10.86 -1.42 -0.67
CA PHE A 128 10.32 -1.58 0.68
C PHE A 128 10.08 -3.05 1.03
N ARG A 129 10.38 -3.41 2.27
CA ARG A 129 10.09 -4.72 2.86
C ARG A 129 9.53 -4.54 4.27
N LEU A 130 8.44 -5.23 4.59
CA LEU A 130 7.94 -5.30 5.97
C LEU A 130 8.93 -6.08 6.84
N LYS A 131 9.40 -5.47 7.92
CA LYS A 131 10.28 -6.12 8.92
C LYS A 131 9.51 -7.01 9.88
N LEU A 132 8.22 -6.73 10.04
CA LEU A 132 7.34 -7.37 11.01
C LEU A 132 6.00 -7.66 10.35
N PRO A 133 5.29 -8.72 10.79
CA PRO A 133 3.94 -8.96 10.34
C PRO A 133 2.99 -7.87 10.85
N VAL A 134 1.95 -7.57 10.08
CA VAL A 134 0.93 -6.59 10.47
C VAL A 134 0.12 -7.06 11.68
N VAL A 135 -0.13 -8.37 11.76
CA VAL A 135 -0.76 -9.04 12.90
C VAL A 135 0.21 -10.11 13.40
N PRO A 136 0.52 -10.18 14.72
CA PRO A 136 1.43 -11.18 15.25
C PRO A 136 1.05 -12.61 14.85
N GLY A 137 2.04 -13.39 14.41
CA GLY A 137 1.85 -14.79 14.00
C GLY A 137 1.34 -14.99 12.57
N GLU A 138 1.12 -13.92 11.80
CA GLU A 138 0.60 -14.01 10.43
C GLU A 138 1.61 -13.55 9.39
N GLN A 139 1.86 -14.36 8.37
CA GLN A 139 2.69 -13.93 7.26
C GLN A 139 1.95 -12.92 6.36
N PRO A 140 2.53 -11.74 6.08
CA PRO A 140 1.91 -10.77 5.16
C PRO A 140 1.72 -11.38 3.77
N SER A 141 0.50 -11.31 3.25
CA SER A 141 0.22 -11.64 1.86
C SER A 141 0.86 -10.64 0.89
N GLY A 142 0.93 -11.01 -0.39
CA GLY A 142 1.39 -10.09 -1.43
C GLY A 142 0.55 -8.81 -1.51
N LEU A 143 -0.78 -8.90 -1.30
CA LEU A 143 -1.66 -7.72 -1.27
C LEU A 143 -1.31 -6.80 -0.08
N VAL A 144 -1.10 -7.39 1.11
CA VAL A 144 -0.71 -6.62 2.29
C VAL A 144 0.64 -5.94 2.09
N ARG A 145 1.62 -6.61 1.46
CA ARG A 145 2.92 -6.01 1.10
C ARG A 145 2.77 -4.85 0.11
N ILE A 146 1.94 -5.00 -0.92
CA ILE A 146 1.62 -3.89 -1.84
C ILE A 146 1.02 -2.71 -1.08
N CYS A 147 0.02 -2.95 -0.23
CA CYS A 147 -0.63 -1.90 0.55
C CYS A 147 0.30 -1.22 1.55
N ALA A 148 1.27 -1.96 2.09
CA ALA A 148 2.31 -1.44 2.97
C ALA A 148 3.23 -0.45 2.22
N ALA A 149 3.68 -0.82 1.02
CA ALA A 149 4.56 0.01 0.22
C ALA A 149 3.83 1.22 -0.43
N ALA A 150 2.54 1.06 -0.78
CA ALA A 150 1.75 2.08 -1.48
C ALA A 150 1.49 3.37 -0.66
N ASP A 151 1.78 3.40 0.64
CA ASP A 151 1.63 4.59 1.49
C ASP A 151 2.87 5.51 1.45
N PHE A 152 3.99 5.04 0.87
CA PHE A 152 5.25 5.78 0.81
C PHE A 152 5.45 6.82 -0.31
N PRO A 153 4.70 6.86 -1.43
CA PRO A 153 4.98 7.77 -2.54
C PRO A 153 5.20 9.24 -2.15
N ASN A 154 4.41 9.78 -1.22
CA ASN A 154 4.57 11.15 -0.72
C ASN A 154 5.97 11.44 -0.15
N GLY A 155 6.59 10.46 0.51
CA GLY A 155 7.95 10.59 1.02
C GLY A 155 9.02 10.49 -0.08
N ILE A 156 8.78 9.64 -1.08
CA ILE A 156 9.72 9.34 -2.17
C ILE A 156 9.78 10.49 -3.18
N SER A 157 8.64 11.01 -3.59
CA SER A 157 8.54 12.01 -4.65
C SER A 157 8.14 13.41 -4.17
N ASN A 158 8.43 13.74 -2.91
CA ASN A 158 8.14 15.07 -2.38
C ASN A 158 8.78 16.17 -3.26
N VAL A 159 8.00 17.21 -3.56
CA VAL A 159 8.45 18.36 -4.38
C VAL A 159 8.48 19.67 -3.59
N VAL A 160 7.88 19.68 -2.40
CA VAL A 160 7.87 20.82 -1.47
C VAL A 160 8.53 20.41 -0.15
N GLU A 161 9.28 21.33 0.45
CA GLU A 161 9.90 21.15 1.76
C GLU A 161 8.82 20.94 2.85
N PRO A 162 8.88 19.83 3.63
CA PRO A 162 7.84 19.49 4.61
C PRO A 162 7.67 20.46 5.78
N SER A 163 8.60 21.40 5.98
CA SER A 163 8.45 22.47 6.99
C SER A 163 7.44 23.55 6.56
N PHE A 164 7.11 23.63 5.27
CA PHE A 164 6.17 24.62 4.74
C PHE A 164 4.78 24.04 4.47
N ILE A 165 4.68 22.78 4.04
CA ILE A 165 3.42 22.12 3.66
C ILE A 165 3.38 20.69 4.20
N THR A 166 2.21 20.28 4.69
CA THR A 166 1.93 18.88 5.03
C THR A 166 1.00 18.25 4.00
N TYR A 167 1.29 17.00 3.63
CA TYR A 167 0.41 16.20 2.79
C TYR A 167 -0.60 15.46 3.67
N VAL A 168 -1.88 15.56 3.33
CA VAL A 168 -2.92 14.69 3.88
C VAL A 168 -3.21 13.64 2.82
N ASN A 169 -3.28 12.37 3.22
CA ASN A 169 -3.64 11.27 2.34
C ASN A 169 -5.10 10.89 2.62
N PRO A 170 -6.11 11.50 1.95
CA PRO A 170 -7.51 11.21 2.24
C PRO A 170 -7.97 9.88 1.64
N ASP A 171 -7.29 9.38 0.61
CA ASP A 171 -7.60 8.11 -0.03
C ASP A 171 -6.37 7.45 -0.66
N LEU A 172 -6.50 6.16 -0.98
CA LEU A 172 -5.51 5.42 -1.75
C LEU A 172 -6.22 4.48 -2.71
N THR A 173 -5.92 4.56 -4.00
CA THR A 173 -6.38 3.58 -4.99
C THR A 173 -5.21 2.82 -5.59
N ILE A 174 -5.31 1.49 -5.54
CA ILE A 174 -4.32 0.55 -6.07
C ILE A 174 -4.99 -0.29 -7.15
N TYR A 175 -4.39 -0.30 -8.34
CA TYR A 175 -4.71 -1.24 -9.41
C TYR A 175 -3.63 -2.32 -9.46
N MET A 176 -4.05 -3.58 -9.47
CA MET A 176 -3.15 -4.71 -9.35
C MET A 176 -3.28 -5.62 -10.56
N HIS A 177 -2.14 -5.91 -11.17
CA HIS A 177 -2.02 -6.88 -12.25
C HIS A 177 -1.47 -8.22 -11.75
N ARG A 178 -0.60 -8.19 -10.73
CA ARG A 178 0.01 -9.37 -10.08
C ARG A 178 0.38 -9.05 -8.65
N LEU A 179 0.66 -10.09 -7.87
CA LEU A 179 1.30 -9.96 -6.55
C LEU A 179 2.84 -9.90 -6.69
N PRO A 180 3.55 -9.34 -5.70
CA PRO A 180 5.00 -9.51 -5.59
C PRO A 180 5.36 -10.99 -5.50
N VAL A 181 6.49 -11.36 -6.10
CA VAL A 181 7.01 -12.73 -6.09
C VAL A 181 7.76 -13.06 -4.80
N ASP A 182 8.17 -12.03 -4.05
CA ASP A 182 8.93 -12.13 -2.82
C ASP A 182 8.42 -11.12 -1.76
N GLU A 183 9.31 -10.71 -0.85
CA GLU A 183 9.00 -9.78 0.23
C GLU A 183 9.16 -8.30 -0.16
N TRP A 184 9.84 -8.02 -1.27
CA TRP A 184 10.21 -6.67 -1.68
C TRP A 184 9.18 -6.09 -2.64
N VAL A 185 8.85 -4.81 -2.42
CA VAL A 185 8.00 -4.04 -3.31
C VAL A 185 8.73 -2.75 -3.69
N LEU A 186 8.96 -2.58 -4.98
CA LEU A 186 9.49 -1.35 -5.56
C LEU A 186 8.34 -0.35 -5.72
N VAL A 187 8.57 0.88 -5.31
CA VAL A 187 7.67 2.01 -5.59
C VAL A 187 8.47 3.03 -6.40
N ASP A 188 8.05 3.26 -7.64
CA ASP A 188 8.50 4.37 -8.48
C ASP A 188 7.43 5.46 -8.42
N ALA A 189 7.78 6.60 -7.82
CA ALA A 189 6.84 7.63 -7.42
C ALA A 189 7.05 8.94 -8.19
N ARG A 190 5.92 9.57 -8.51
CA ARG A 190 5.82 10.91 -9.09
C ARG A 190 4.69 11.66 -8.40
N THR A 191 4.89 12.94 -8.20
CA THR A 191 3.93 13.84 -7.55
C THR A 191 3.51 14.93 -8.53
N TRP A 192 2.21 15.17 -8.61
CA TRP A 192 1.60 16.29 -9.30
C TRP A 192 0.92 17.15 -8.25
N LEU A 193 0.94 18.48 -8.41
CA LEU A 193 0.33 19.43 -7.47
C LEU A 193 -0.32 20.56 -8.23
N GLU A 194 -1.40 21.08 -7.65
CA GLU A 194 -2.15 22.24 -8.14
C GLU A 194 -2.05 23.41 -7.17
N ALA A 195 -2.13 24.63 -7.71
CA ALA A 195 -1.97 25.86 -6.94
C ALA A 195 -3.03 26.06 -5.85
N HIS A 196 -4.17 25.35 -5.95
CA HIS A 196 -5.23 25.37 -4.95
C HIS A 196 -5.04 24.31 -3.84
N GLY A 197 -3.88 23.64 -3.78
CA GLY A 197 -3.48 22.80 -2.66
C GLY A 197 -3.90 21.33 -2.73
N THR A 198 -4.24 20.81 -3.91
CA THR A 198 -4.48 19.37 -4.12
C THR A 198 -3.51 18.79 -5.13
N GLY A 199 -3.45 17.45 -5.23
CA GLY A 199 -2.63 16.73 -6.20
C GLY A 199 -2.60 15.24 -5.94
#